data_AF-A0A811Q639-F1
#
_entry.id   AF-A0A811Q639-F1
#
_cell.length_a   1.000
_cell.length_b   1.000
_cell.length_c   1.000
_cell.angle_alpha   90.00
_cell.angle_beta   90.00
_cell.angle_gamma   90.00
#
_symmetry.space_group_name_H-M   'P 1'
#
loop_
_entity.id
_entity.type
_entity.pdbx_description
1 polymer ?
#
loop_
_entity_poly.entity_id
_entity_poly.type
_entity_poly.pdbx_seq_one_letter_code
_entity_poly.pdbx_strand_id
1 'polypeptide(L)'
;MAQVTGGSKGIGHAVVEELQESHRLWAEKGLDVTVTVSVCDVSVPSDREKLMDTVKATFDGKLDILMNNAGQVFFKAAAECTAEDYSHVMATNLESSFHL
;
A
#
# COMPACT_ATOMS: atom_id res chain seq x y z
N MET A 1 -1.89 9.74 10.20
CA MET A 1 -2.20 8.47 9.53
C MET A 1 -0.99 7.96 8.77
N ALA A 2 -0.73 6.65 8.84
CA ALA A 2 0.25 5.96 8.00
C ALA A 2 -0.46 4.91 7.12
N GLN A 3 -0.07 4.82 5.85
CA GLN A 3 -0.60 3.85 4.88
C GLN A 3 0.54 3.02 4.29
N VAL A 4 0.36 1.70 4.23
CA VAL A 4 1.34 0.77 3.65
C VAL A 4 0.66 -0.04 2.54
N THR A 5 1.18 0.04 1.32
CA THR A 5 0.74 -0.81 0.21
C THR A 5 1.48 -2.15 0.23
N GLY A 6 0.86 -3.23 -0.24
CA GLY A 6 1.50 -4.56 -0.24
C GLY A 6 1.74 -5.14 1.16
N GLY A 7 0.96 -4.75 2.18
CA GLY A 7 1.13 -5.16 3.58
C GLY A 7 0.70 -6.60 3.91
N SER A 8 0.24 -7.39 2.93
CA SER A 8 -0.35 -8.70 3.19
C SER A 8 0.69 -9.81 3.40
N LYS A 9 1.91 -9.67 2.86
CA LYS A 9 3.02 -10.63 2.96
C LYS A 9 4.39 -9.93 2.89
N GLY A 10 5.46 -10.67 3.19
CA GLY A 10 6.84 -10.22 2.98
C GLY A 10 7.22 -8.99 3.79
N ILE A 11 8.02 -8.09 3.19
CA ILE A 11 8.52 -6.88 3.86
C ILE A 11 7.36 -5.99 4.33
N GLY A 12 6.36 -5.76 3.47
CA GLY A 12 5.19 -4.97 3.84
C GLY A 12 4.44 -5.54 5.04
N HIS A 13 4.38 -6.86 5.18
CA HIS A 13 3.75 -7.49 6.34
C HIS A 13 4.55 -7.29 7.62
N ALA A 14 5.88 -7.43 7.56
CA ALA A 14 6.74 -7.17 8.72
C ALA A 14 6.58 -5.72 9.21
N VAL A 15 6.48 -4.75 8.30
CA VAL A 15 6.18 -3.35 8.65
C VAL A 15 4.81 -3.23 9.32
N VAL A 16 3.79 -3.92 8.81
CA VAL A 16 2.45 -3.93 9.44
C VAL A 16 2.50 -4.53 10.84
N GLU A 17 3.25 -5.61 11.07
CA GLU A 17 3.42 -6.23 12.40
C GLU A 17 4.10 -5.27 13.38
N GLU A 18 5.16 -4.57 12.97
CA GLU A 18 5.82 -3.56 13.82
C GLU A 18 4.89 -2.38 14.16
N LEU A 19 4.07 -1.95 13.20
CA LEU A 19 3.05 -0.92 13.43
C LEU A 19 1.95 -1.41 14.37
N GLN A 20 1.56 -2.69 14.30
CA GLN A 20 0.60 -3.30 15.20
C GLN A 20 1.12 -3.41 16.64
N GLU A 21 2.40 -3.73 16.83
CA GLU A 21 2.99 -3.72 18.18
C GLU A 21 3.05 -2.29 18.74
N SER A 22 3.40 -1.31 17.90
CA SER A 22 3.35 0.10 18.28
C SER A 22 1.93 0.55 18.66
N HIS A 23 0.93 0.10 17.90
CA HIS A 23 -0.49 0.33 18.18
C HIS A 23 -0.89 -0.21 19.56
N ARG A 24 -0.48 -1.44 19.89
CA ARG A 24 -0.75 -2.06 21.19
C ARG A 24 -0.17 -1.23 22.35
N LEU A 25 1.09 -0.79 22.22
CA LEU A 25 1.76 0.04 23.22
C LEU A 25 1.12 1.43 23.38
N TRP A 26 0.57 1.99 22.30
CA TRP A 26 -0.17 3.26 22.34
C TRP A 26 -1.54 3.11 23.00
N ALA A 27 -2.24 2.00 22.72
CA ALA A 27 -3.51 1.69 23.36
C ALA A 27 -3.36 1.53 24.88
N GLU A 28 -2.29 0.87 25.34
CA GLU A 28 -1.96 0.77 26.78
C GLU A 28 -1.72 2.13 27.45
N LYS A 29 -1.26 3.12 26.67
CA LYS A 29 -1.07 4.51 27.12
C LYS A 29 -2.34 5.36 27.02
N GLY A 30 -3.46 4.77 26.61
CA GLY A 30 -4.73 5.48 26.44
C GLY A 30 -4.78 6.38 25.21
N LEU A 31 -3.89 6.17 24.24
CA LEU A 31 -3.96 6.86 22.95
C LEU A 31 -4.96 6.14 22.05
N ASP A 32 -5.89 6.90 21.47
CA ASP A 32 -6.82 6.38 20.48
C ASP A 32 -6.13 6.28 19.12
N VAL A 33 -5.97 5.06 18.62
CA VAL A 33 -5.30 4.79 17.35
C VAL A 33 -6.18 3.86 16.54
N THR A 34 -6.63 4.36 15.39
CA THR A 34 -7.47 3.61 14.44
C THR A 34 -6.59 2.88 13.43
N VAL A 35 -6.83 1.58 13.23
CA VAL A 35 -6.17 0.74 12.22
C VAL A 35 -7.23 0.16 11.28
N THR A 36 -7.03 0.32 9.98
CA THR A 36 -7.89 -0.24 8.93
C THR A 36 -7.10 -1.11 7.98
N VAL A 37 -7.72 -2.17 7.46
CA VAL A 37 -7.18 -3.00 6.39
C VAL A 37 -8.14 -2.95 5.21
N SER A 38 -7.62 -2.69 4.02
CA SER A 38 -8.40 -2.64 2.78
C SER A 38 -7.75 -3.50 1.71
N VAL A 39 -8.59 -4.18 0.92
CA VAL A 39 -8.16 -4.89 -0.28
C VAL A 39 -8.13 -3.89 -1.42
N CYS A 40 -6.99 -3.75 -2.08
CA CYS A 40 -6.80 -2.85 -3.20
C CYS A 40 -5.77 -3.45 -4.17
N ASP A 41 -6.14 -3.57 -5.44
CA ASP A 41 -5.16 -3.75 -6.51
C ASP A 41 -4.64 -2.36 -6.92
N VAL A 42 -3.42 -2.04 -6.51
CA VAL A 42 -2.83 -0.71 -6.75
C VAL A 42 -2.53 -0.45 -8.23
N SER A 43 -2.50 -1.49 -9.06
CA SER A 43 -2.35 -1.35 -10.52
C SER A 43 -3.64 -0.89 -11.20
N VAL A 44 -4.79 -0.98 -10.51
CA VAL A 44 -6.11 -0.65 -11.03
C VAL A 44 -6.52 0.77 -10.58
N PRO A 45 -6.71 1.73 -11.51
CA PRO A 45 -7.08 3.11 -11.19
C PRO A 45 -8.31 3.26 -10.30
N SER A 46 -9.38 2.52 -10.60
CA SER A 46 -10.61 2.62 -9.81
C SER A 46 -10.48 2.10 -8.39
N ASP A 47 -9.52 1.20 -8.13
CA ASP A 47 -9.35 0.62 -6.80
C ASP A 47 -8.53 1.54 -5.90
N ARG A 48 -7.49 2.19 -6.43
CA ARG A 48 -6.78 3.25 -5.71
C ARG A 48 -7.69 4.45 -5.39
N GLU A 49 -8.57 4.84 -6.30
CA GLU A 49 -9.54 5.92 -6.04
C GLU A 49 -10.48 5.58 -4.88
N LYS A 50 -11.06 4.37 -4.88
CA LYS A 50 -11.89 3.89 -3.76
C LYS A 50 -11.13 3.82 -2.44
N LEU A 51 -9.87 3.37 -2.48
CA LEU A 51 -9.00 3.33 -1.31
C LEU A 51 -8.81 4.74 -0.75
N MET A 52 -8.46 5.70 -1.60
CA MET A 52 -8.23 7.09 -1.17
C MET A 52 -9.51 7.76 -0.67
N ASP A 53 -10.68 7.44 -1.23
CA ASP A 53 -11.95 7.94 -0.71
C ASP A 53 -12.28 7.34 0.67
N THR A 54 -11.95 6.06 0.90
CA THR A 54 -12.06 5.43 2.22
C THR A 54 -11.12 6.08 3.22
N VAL A 55 -9.88 6.35 2.82
CA VAL A 55 -8.88 7.05 3.64
C VAL A 55 -9.38 8.45 4.02
N LYS A 56 -9.89 9.21 3.06
CA LYS A 56 -10.44 10.55 3.31
C LYS A 56 -11.58 10.52 4.31
N ALA A 57 -12.53 9.59 4.13
CA ALA A 57 -13.70 9.47 5.01
C ALA A 57 -13.32 9.02 6.43
N THR A 58 -12.29 8.19 6.57
CA THR A 58 -11.90 7.59 7.87
C THR A 58 -10.97 8.49 8.68
N PHE A 59 -10.06 9.21 8.02
CA PHE A 59 -8.96 9.93 8.65
C PHE A 59 -8.97 11.44 8.34
N ASP A 60 -10.14 11.98 8.00
CA ASP A 60 -10.36 13.41 7.72
C ASP A 60 -9.41 13.96 6.64
N GLY A 61 -9.17 13.15 5.61
CA GLY A 61 -8.31 13.51 4.48
C GLY A 61 -6.81 13.63 4.79
N LYS A 62 -6.36 13.33 6.00
CA LYS A 62 -4.96 13.55 6.40
C LYS A 62 -4.12 12.27 6.33
N LEU A 63 -3.20 12.23 5.37
CA LEU A 63 -2.17 11.20 5.24
C LEU A 63 -0.79 11.79 5.58
N ASP A 64 -0.16 11.31 6.67
CA ASP A 64 1.14 11.81 7.12
C ASP A 64 2.31 10.97 6.59
N ILE A 65 2.08 9.67 6.39
CA ILE A 65 3.10 8.71 5.95
C ILE A 65 2.49 7.77 4.90
N LEU A 66 3.15 7.64 3.75
CA LEU A 66 2.82 6.66 2.72
C LEU A 66 4.03 5.77 2.46
N MET A 67 3.85 4.46 2.56
CA MET A 67 4.84 3.46 2.18
C MET A 67 4.38 2.72 0.93
N ASN A 68 4.98 3.08 -0.21
CA ASN A 68 4.77 2.41 -1.49
C ASN A 68 5.59 1.11 -1.55
N ASN A 69 5.13 0.09 -0.86
CA ASN A 69 5.81 -1.21 -0.80
C ASN A 69 5.24 -2.23 -1.80
N ALA A 70 4.01 -2.05 -2.30
CA ALA A 70 3.49 -2.90 -3.37
C ALA A 70 4.40 -2.82 -4.59
N GLY A 71 4.94 -3.98 -4.97
CA GLY A 71 5.87 -4.08 -6.09
C GLY A 71 6.05 -5.51 -6.53
N GLN A 72 6.40 -5.68 -7.80
CA GLN A 72 6.58 -6.98 -8.43
C GLN A 72 7.84 -6.99 -9.30
N VAL A 73 8.46 -8.17 -9.43
CA VAL A 73 9.60 -8.38 -10.32
C VAL A 73 9.29 -9.51 -11.28
N PHE A 74 9.63 -9.33 -12.55
CA PHE A 74 9.58 -10.37 -13.57
C PHE A 74 11.00 -10.76 -13.94
N PHE A 75 11.27 -12.06 -13.90
CA PHE A 75 12.54 -12.62 -14.34
C PHE A 75 12.36 -13.22 -15.74
N LYS A 76 12.70 -12.43 -16.76
CA LYS A 76 12.78 -12.82 -18.16
C LYS A 76 14.01 -12.17 -18.79
N ALA A 77 14.56 -12.78 -19.84
CA ALA A 77 15.57 -12.07 -20.63
C ALA A 77 14.93 -10.82 -21.24
N ALA A 78 15.68 -9.72 -21.37
CA ALA A 78 15.12 -8.46 -21.89
C ALA A 78 14.48 -8.61 -23.28
N ALA A 79 15.02 -9.51 -24.12
CA ALA A 79 14.49 -9.80 -25.45
C ALA A 79 13.17 -10.63 -25.43
N GLU A 80 12.81 -11.22 -24.30
CA GLU A 80 11.62 -12.05 -24.10
C GLU A 80 10.49 -11.31 -23.39
N CYS A 81 10.75 -10.10 -22.88
CA CYS A 81 9.74 -9.26 -22.24
C CYS A 81 8.71 -8.77 -23.26
N THR A 82 7.43 -8.99 -23.00
CA THR A 82 6.35 -8.46 -23.83
C THR A 82 5.94 -7.05 -23.40
N ALA A 83 5.13 -6.39 -24.23
CA ALA A 83 4.54 -5.10 -23.88
C ALA A 83 3.61 -5.21 -22.65
N GLU A 84 2.92 -6.34 -22.50
CA GLU A 84 2.08 -6.64 -21.35
C GLU A 84 2.90 -6.82 -20.07
N ASP A 85 4.02 -7.54 -20.13
CA ASP A 85 4.94 -7.67 -18.98
C ASP A 85 5.41 -6.30 -18.49
N TYR A 86 5.84 -5.45 -19.43
CA TYR A 86 6.26 -4.08 -19.12
C TYR A 86 5.12 -3.27 -18.52
N SER A 87 3.94 -3.27 -19.16
CA SER A 87 2.78 -2.52 -18.69
C SER A 87 2.35 -2.94 -17.29
N HIS A 88 2.38 -4.24 -16.98
CA HIS A 88 2.01 -4.75 -15.66
C HIS A 88 2.99 -4.30 -14.56
N VAL A 89 4.29 -4.33 -14.84
CA VAL A 89 5.32 -3.81 -13.92
C VAL A 89 5.17 -2.31 -13.72
N MET A 90 4.94 -1.55 -14.78
CA MET A 90 4.81 -0.10 -14.70
C MET A 90 3.56 0.32 -13.95
N ALA A 91 2.42 -0.33 -14.22
CA ALA A 91 1.17 -0.08 -13.51
C ALA A 91 1.32 -0.31 -11.99
N THR A 92 1.97 -1.40 -11.60
CA THR A 92 2.13 -1.76 -10.18
C THR A 92 3.23 -0.97 -9.49
N ASN A 93 4.42 -0.88 -10.06
CA ASN A 93 5.60 -0.38 -9.35
C ASN A 93 5.79 1.13 -9.49
N LEU A 94 5.40 1.71 -10.62
CA LEU A 94 5.59 3.13 -10.90
C LEU A 94 4.29 3.90 -10.76
N GLU A 95 3.33 3.64 -11.65
CA GLU A 95 2.11 4.44 -11.78
C GLU A 95 1.33 4.49 -10.47
N SER A 96 1.20 3.35 -9.78
CA SER A 96 0.52 3.30 -8.49
C SER A 96 1.13 4.27 -7.46
N SER A 97 2.45 4.36 -7.38
CA SER A 97 3.16 5.20 -6.41
C SER A 97 2.95 6.69 -6.66
N PHE A 98 2.69 7.09 -7.90
CA PHE A 98 2.44 8.49 -8.29
C PHE A 98 0.96 8.88 -8.22
N HIS A 99 0.06 7.90 -8.23
CA HIS A 99 -1.39 8.13 -8.30
C HIS A 99 -2.14 7.79 -7.00
N LEU A 100 -1.42 7.46 -5.93
CA LEU A 100 -1.93 7.33 -4.57
C LEU A 100 -1.84 8.66 -3.81
#